data_AF-A0A964IBC7-F1
#
_entry.id   AF-A0A964IBC7-F1
#
_cell.length_a   1.000
_cell.length_b   1.000
_cell.length_c   1.000
_cell.angle_alpha   90.00
_cell.angle_beta   90.00
_cell.angle_gamma   90.00
#
_symmetry.space_group_name_H-M   'P 1'
#
loop_
_entity.id
_entity.type
_entity.pdbx_description
1 polymer ?
#
loop_
_entity_poly.entity_id
_entity_poly.type
_entity_poly.pdbx_seq_one_letter_code
_entity_poly.pdbx_strand_id
1 'polypeptide(L)' 'MAHTGKIGRNDLCSCGSGKKFKKCHGLTEPRSRANIMMFVLIGTLVIAGLAAAATSFTTDINHTAKSTGVWSPEHGHYH' A
#
# COMPACT_ATOMS: atom_id res chain seq x y z
N MET A 1 -29.78 28.85 -28.85
CA MET A 1 -29.62 27.63 -28.04
C MET A 1 -28.45 27.87 -27.10
N ALA A 2 -28.69 28.43 -25.92
CA ALA A 2 -27.62 28.72 -24.97
C ALA A 2 -27.20 27.39 -24.30
N HIS A 3 -26.16 26.75 -24.84
CA HIS A 3 -25.43 25.75 -24.08
C HIS A 3 -24.79 26.49 -22.90
N THR A 4 -25.42 26.40 -21.73
CA THR A 4 -24.76 26.65 -20.45
C THR A 4 -23.68 25.57 -20.29
N GLY A 5 -22.55 25.79 -20.97
CA GLY A 5 -21.41 24.90 -20.98
C GLY A 5 -20.84 24.86 -19.57
N LYS A 6 -21.22 23.83 -18.81
CA LYS A 6 -20.57 23.54 -17.53
C LYS A 6 -19.10 23.33 -17.81
N ILE A 7 -18.27 24.24 -17.29
CA ILE A 7 -16.81 24.15 -17.40
C ILE A 7 -16.35 22.78 -16.90
N GLY A 8 -15.61 22.04 -17.74
CA GLY A 8 -15.14 20.71 -17.42
C GLY A 8 -14.11 20.75 -16.31
N ARG A 9 -14.11 19.73 -15.44
CA ARG A 9 -13.21 19.68 -14.27
C ARG A 9 -11.72 19.75 -14.65
N ASN A 10 -11.34 19.29 -15.84
CA ASN A 10 -9.98 19.36 -16.36
C ASN A 10 -9.66 20.61 -17.21
N ASP A 11 -10.65 21.41 -17.58
CA ASP A 11 -10.46 22.58 -18.45
C ASP A 11 -9.68 23.68 -17.75
N LEU A 12 -9.13 24.62 -18.51
CA LEU A 12 -8.50 25.81 -17.96
C LEU A 12 -9.53 26.62 -17.17
N CYS A 13 -9.14 27.09 -15.99
CA CYS A 13 -10.02 27.87 -15.15
C CYS A 13 -10.30 29.23 -15.77
N SER A 14 -11.57 29.64 -15.80
CA SER A 14 -12.04 30.91 -16.35
C SER A 14 -11.52 32.16 -15.62
N CYS A 15 -10.83 32.01 -14.50
CA CYS A 15 -10.26 33.12 -13.72
C CYS A 15 -8.91 33.63 -14.26
N GLY A 16 -8.43 33.12 -15.41
CA GLY A 16 -7.17 33.54 -16.02
C GLY A 16 -5.90 33.02 -15.34
N SER A 17 -6.00 32.08 -14.39
CA SER A 17 -4.83 31.56 -13.65
C SER A 17 -3.96 30.58 -14.44
N GLY A 18 -4.42 30.10 -15.59
CA GLY A 18 -3.76 29.03 -16.36
C GLY A 18 -3.82 27.64 -15.70
N LYS A 19 -4.46 27.49 -14.53
CA LYS A 19 -4.59 26.22 -13.81
C LYS A 19 -5.86 25.47 -14.28
N LYS A 20 -5.86 24.14 -14.18
CA LYS A 20 -7.08 23.32 -14.40
C LYS A 20 -8.17 23.71 -13.39
N PHE A 21 -9.44 23.71 -13.80
CA PHE A 21 -10.59 24.09 -12.98
C PHE A 21 -10.59 23.32 -11.65
N LYS A 22 -10.37 22.00 -11.66
CA LYS A 22 -10.26 21.15 -10.44
C LYS A 22 -9.16 21.53 -9.45
N LYS A 23 -8.16 22.30 -9.89
CA LYS A 23 -7.03 22.78 -9.06
C LYS A 23 -7.15 24.26 -8.72
N CYS A 24 -8.27 24.89 -9.07
CA CYS A 24 -8.56 26.30 -8.85
C CYS A 24 -9.97 26.40 -8.26
N HIS A 25 -10.92 27.03 -8.95
CA HIS A 25 -12.28 27.23 -8.44
C HIS A 25 -13.13 25.94 -8.34
N GLY A 26 -12.69 24.85 -8.98
CA GLY A 26 -13.29 23.52 -8.89
C GLY A 26 -12.76 22.67 -7.72
N LEU A 27 -12.07 23.27 -6.76
CA LEU A 27 -11.68 22.64 -5.49
C LEU A 27 -12.91 22.47 -4.57
N THR A 28 -13.91 21.76 -5.05
CA THR A 28 -14.98 21.20 -4.20
C THR A 28 -14.44 19.92 -3.59
N GLU A 29 -14.50 19.86 -2.26
CA GLU A 29 -14.00 18.83 -1.35
C GLU A 29 -12.51 18.98 -0.95
N PRO A 30 -12.22 19.45 0.29
CA PRO A 30 -11.00 19.00 0.94
C PRO A 30 -11.10 17.48 1.02
N ARG A 31 -10.19 16.75 0.35
CA ARG A 31 -10.09 15.29 0.49
C ARG A 31 -10.19 14.99 1.97
N SER A 32 -11.32 14.41 2.41
CA SER A 32 -11.65 14.39 3.83
C SER A 32 -10.46 13.79 4.56
N ARG A 33 -9.94 14.51 5.58
CA ARG A 33 -8.79 14.01 6.35
C ARG A 33 -9.11 12.60 6.88
N ALA A 34 -10.39 12.32 7.15
CA ALA A 34 -10.91 10.99 7.47
C ALA A 34 -10.58 9.92 6.41
N ASN A 35 -10.76 10.18 5.10
CA ASN A 35 -10.44 9.20 4.05
C ASN A 35 -8.94 8.93 3.96
N ILE A 36 -8.10 9.96 4.14
CA ILE A 36 -6.64 9.78 4.18
C ILE A 36 -6.24 8.94 5.39
N MET A 37 -6.77 9.28 6.58
CA MET A 37 -6.51 8.54 7.81
C MET A 37 -7.00 7.10 7.70
N MET A 38 -8.15 6.84 7.07
CA MET A 38 -8.66 5.49 6.80
C MET A 38 -7.68 4.68 5.95
N PHE A 39 -7.17 5.23 4.84
CA PHE A 39 -6.20 4.53 4.00
C PHE A 39 -4.87 4.27 4.73
N VAL A 40 -4.42 5.21 5.57
CA VAL A 40 -3.21 5.03 6.39
C VAL A 40 -3.43 3.89 7.39
N LEU A 41 -4.55 3.87 8.11
CA LEU A 41 -4.87 2.83 9.09
C LEU A 41 -4.98 1.44 8.44
N ILE A 42 -5.71 1.33 7.33
CA ILE A 42 -5.82 0.07 6.58
C ILE A 42 -4.45 -0.37 6.07
N GLY A 43 -3.67 0.55 5.48
CA GLY A 43 -2.33 0.27 4.99
C GLY A 43 -1.40 -0.25 6.09
N THR A 44 -1.39 0.41 7.26
CA THR A 44 -0.57 -0.02 8.40
C THR A 44 -0.97 -1.40 8.94
N LEU A 45 -2.27 -1.71 8.99
CA LEU A 45 -2.76 -3.02 9.44
C LEU A 45 -2.38 -4.14 8.46
N VAL A 46 -2.46 -3.88 7.15
CA VAL A 46 -2.06 -4.84 6.11
C VAL A 46 -0.55 -5.09 6.15
N ILE A 47 0.26 -4.04 6.28
CA ILE A 47 1.73 -4.17 6.36
C ILE A 47 2.13 -4.94 7.63
N ALA A 48 1.52 -4.62 8.78
CA ALA A 48 1.77 -5.34 10.03
C ALA A 48 1.38 -6.82 9.94
N GLY A 49 0.22 -7.12 9.33
CA GLY A 49 -0.24 -8.48 9.09
C GLY A 49 0.70 -9.26 8.16
N LEU A 50 1.16 -8.65 7.07
CA LEU A 50 2.13 -9.25 6.16
C LEU A 50 3.48 -9.53 6.83
N ALA A 51 3.98 -8.59 7.64
CA ALA A 51 5.22 -8.78 8.41
C ALA A 51 5.09 -9.93 9.42
N ALA A 52 3.99 -9.97 10.18
CA ALA A 52 3.72 -11.04 11.14
C ALA A 52 3.57 -12.41 10.45
N ALA A 53 2.93 -12.48 9.28
CA ALA A 53 2.84 -13.69 8.49
C ALA A 53 4.23 -14.16 8.03
N ALA A 54 5.04 -13.27 7.45
CA ALA A 54 6.41 -13.59 7.02
C ALA A 54 7.26 -14.15 8.17
N THR A 55 7.19 -13.56 9.37
CA THR A 55 7.93 -14.06 10.54
C THR A 55 7.37 -15.38 11.08
N SER A 56 6.09 -15.65 10.91
CA SER A 56 5.49 -16.92 11.34
C SER A 56 5.99 -18.08 10.49
N PHE A 57 6.03 -17.91 9.16
CA PHE A 57 6.51 -18.97 8.25
C PHE A 57 8.04 -19.18 8.29
N THR A 58 8.83 -18.22 8.76
CA THR A 58 10.29 -18.40 8.91
C THR A 58 10.67 -19.13 10.21
N THR A 59 9.77 -19.24 11.18
CA THR A 59 10.07 -19.95 12.45
C THR A 59 10.12 -21.46 12.25
N ASP A 60 9.26 -22.03 11.38
CA ASP A 60 9.29 -23.45 11.01
C ASP A 60 10.59 -23.87 10.28
N ILE A 61 11.22 -22.93 9.55
CA ILE A 61 12.53 -23.19 8.91
C ILE A 61 13.62 -23.38 9.96
N ASN A 62 13.56 -22.71 11.12
CA ASN A 62 14.59 -22.83 12.15
C ASN A 62 14.53 -24.16 12.93
N HIS A 63 13.39 -24.85 12.95
CA HIS A 63 13.29 -26.20 13.53
C HIS A 63 13.86 -27.29 12.61
N THR A 64 13.91 -27.05 11.29
CA THR A 64 14.47 -28.00 10.31
C THR A 64 15.89 -27.65 9.87
N ALA A 65 16.29 -26.37 9.95
CA ALA A 65 17.63 -25.89 9.57
C ALA A 65 18.71 -26.08 10.65
N LYS A 66 18.37 -26.65 11.82
CA LYS A 66 19.36 -27.11 12.80
C LYS A 66 19.67 -28.60 12.64
N SER A 67 19.68 -29.12 11.42
CA SER A 67 20.43 -30.36 11.16
C SER A 67 21.91 -30.01 11.04
N THR A 68 22.56 -29.69 12.16
CA THR A 68 24.02 -29.84 12.32
C THR A 68 24.33 -31.34 12.35
N GLY A 69 23.96 -32.01 11.26
CA GLY A 69 24.10 -33.43 11.06
C GLY A 69 25.56 -33.72 10.71
N VAL A 70 26.32 -34.42 11.55
CA VAL A 70 27.64 -34.92 11.13
C VAL A 70 27.44 -36.33 10.55
N TRP A 71 27.90 -36.54 9.32
CA TRP A 71 27.84 -37.84 8.66
C TRP A 71 28.73 -38.85 9.40
N SER A 72 28.15 -39.92 9.94
CA SER A 72 28.89 -41.00 10.60
C SER A 72 28.99 -42.21 9.67
N PRO A 73 30.19 -42.56 9.17
CA PRO A 73 30.38 -43.69 8.25
C PRO A 73 29.94 -45.03 8.84
N GLU A 74 30.02 -45.19 10.16
CA GLU A 74 29.63 -46.41 10.88
C GLU A 74 28.13 -46.71 10.87
N HIS A 75 27.28 -45.69 10.78
CA HIS A 75 25.82 -45.86 10.89
C HIS A 75 25.07 -45.45 9.61
N GLY A 76 25.75 -44.95 8.58
CA GLY A 76 25.16 -44.65 7.28
C GLY A 76 24.05 -43.59 7.30
N HIS A 77 23.97 -42.78 8.35
CA HIS A 77 23.02 -41.68 8.47
C HIS A 77 23.64 -40.46 9.15
N TYR A 78 22.99 -39.30 8.96
CA TYR A 78 23.34 -38.02 9.60
C TYR A 78 22.76 -37.98 11.03
N HIS A 79 23.56 -37.55 12.00
CA HIS A 79 23.16 -37.29 13.39
C HIS A 79 23.19 -35.80 13.70
#